data_AF-A0A962SWL0-F1
#
_entry.id   AF-A0A962SWL0-F1
#
_cell.length_a   1.000
_cell.length_b   1.000
_cell.length_c   1.000
_cell.angle_alpha   90.00
_cell.angle_beta   90.00
_cell.angle_gamma   90.00
#
_symmetry.space_group_name_H-M   'P 1'
#
loop_
_entity.id
_entity.type
_entity.pdbx_description
1 polymer ?
#
loop_
_entity_poly.entity_id
_entity_poly.type
_entity_poly.pdbx_seq_one_letter_code
_entity_poly.pdbx_strand_id
1 'polypeptide(L)' 'MKLKQRFLIAAALALPLSLAQAADLKIGFVSIAKILNSAPQAEAASKRLEQEFAPRQKGLVEAQKSLRRLEEK' A
#
# COMPACT_ATOMS: atom_id res chain seq x y z
N MET A 1 -41.34 -43.82 22.57
CA MET A 1 -39.86 -43.68 22.52
C MET A 1 -39.30 -43.43 21.12
N LYS A 2 -39.84 -44.05 20.07
CA LYS A 2 -39.34 -43.92 18.68
C LYS A 2 -39.37 -42.49 18.09
N LEU A 3 -40.34 -41.65 18.48
CA LEU A 3 -40.43 -40.26 18.00
C LEU A 3 -39.33 -39.35 18.58
N LYS A 4 -39.02 -39.50 19.88
CA LYS A 4 -37.90 -38.78 20.53
C LYS A 4 -36.55 -39.21 19.94
N GLN A 5 -36.42 -40.49 19.62
CA GLN A 5 -35.24 -41.07 18.98
C GLN A 5 -35.04 -40.55 17.55
N ARG A 6 -36.12 -40.40 16.78
CA ARG A 6 -36.10 -39.74 15.45
C ARG A 6 -35.70 -38.26 15.54
N PHE A 7 -36.20 -37.53 16.53
CA PHE A 7 -35.80 -36.14 16.78
C PHE A 7 -34.32 -36.01 17.15
N LEU A 8 -33.80 -36.91 17.99
CA LEU A 8 -32.37 -36.95 18.34
C LEU A 8 -31.49 -37.24 17.12
N ILE A 9 -31.90 -38.16 16.25
CA ILE A 9 -31.16 -38.48 15.01
C ILE A 9 -31.19 -37.29 14.05
N ALA A 10 -32.33 -36.61 13.89
CA ALA A 10 -32.44 -35.42 13.04
C ALA A 10 -31.59 -34.25 13.55
N ALA A 11 -31.56 -34.04 14.87
CA ALA A 11 -30.70 -33.03 15.48
C ALA A 11 -29.21 -33.35 15.26
N ALA A 12 -28.80 -34.60 15.45
CA ALA A 12 -27.42 -35.05 15.22
C ALA A 12 -26.99 -34.90 13.75
N LEU A 13 -27.90 -35.11 12.79
CA LEU A 13 -27.66 -34.90 11.37
C LEU A 13 -27.61 -33.43 10.94
N ALA A 14 -28.19 -32.51 11.72
CA ALA A 14 -28.18 -31.08 11.45
C ALA A 14 -26.94 -30.35 11.99
N LEU A 15 -26.26 -30.92 12.99
CA LEU A 15 -25.03 -30.37 13.61
C LEU A 15 -23.86 -30.09 12.65
N PRO A 16 -23.54 -30.90 11.62
CA PRO A 16 -22.40 -30.62 10.75
C PRO A 16 -22.62 -29.48 9.74
N LEU A 17 -23.87 -29.02 9.51
CA LEU A 17 -24.14 -27.92 8.57
C LEU A 17 -23.62 -26.56 9.05
N SER A 18 -23.43 -26.37 10.36
CA SER A 18 -22.93 -25.11 10.92
C SER A 18 -21.40 -24.95 10.83
N LEU A 19 -20.66 -26.01 10.49
CA LEU A 19 -19.18 -25.97 10.42
C LEU A 19 -18.65 -25.60 9.03
N ALA A 20 -19.51 -25.54 8.00
CA ALA A 20 -19.10 -25.32 6.61
C ALA A 20 -19.01 -23.83 6.20
N GLN A 21 -19.13 -22.86 7.12
CA GLN A 21 -19.26 -21.44 6.77
C GLN A 21 -17.96 -20.62 6.77
N ALA A 22 -16.79 -21.24 6.95
CA ALA A 22 -15.51 -20.53 6.84
C ALA A 22 -15.01 -20.51 5.39
N ALA A 23 -15.53 -19.59 4.58
CA ALA A 23 -14.93 -19.27 3.29
C ALA A 23 -13.67 -18.43 3.53
N ASP A 24 -12.50 -18.92 3.10
CA ASP A 24 -11.27 -18.13 3.11
C ASP A 24 -11.41 -16.92 2.17
N LEU A 25 -11.71 -15.75 2.74
CA LEU A 25 -11.84 -14.50 2.00
C LEU A 25 -10.44 -14.00 1.61
N LYS A 26 -10.10 -14.14 0.32
CA LYS A 26 -8.85 -13.61 -0.24
C LYS A 26 -8.98 -12.13 -0.56
N ILE A 27 -8.84 -11.28 0.45
CA ILE A 27 -8.83 -9.82 0.30
C ILE A 27 -7.39 -9.36 0.12
N GLY A 28 -7.08 -8.84 -1.07
CA GLY A 28 -5.81 -8.15 -1.35
C GLY A 28 -6.02 -6.65 -1.49
N PHE A 29 -5.01 -5.85 -1.13
CA PHE A 29 -4.97 -4.42 -1.40
C PHE A 29 -3.70 -4.06 -2.18
N VAL A 30 -3.80 -3.04 -3.01
CA VAL A 30 -2.68 -2.53 -3.81
C VAL A 30 -2.29 -1.16 -3.29
N SER A 31 -1.00 -0.98 -2.97
CA SER A 31 -0.44 0.32 -2.62
C SER A 31 0.28 0.93 -3.83
N ILE A 32 -0.32 1.95 -4.42
CA ILE A 32 0.23 2.68 -5.57
C ILE A 32 1.55 3.35 -5.19
N ALA A 33 1.62 3.93 -3.99
CA ALA A 33 2.85 4.55 -3.48
C ALA A 33 4.00 3.54 -3.40
N LYS A 34 3.73 2.32 -2.92
CA LYS A 34 4.75 1.26 -2.85
C LYS A 34 5.21 0.84 -4.24
N ILE A 35 4.27 0.66 -5.18
CA ILE A 35 4.59 0.31 -6.56
C ILE A 35 5.49 1.36 -7.20
N LEU A 36 5.11 2.63 -7.11
CA LEU A 36 5.89 3.73 -7.68
C LEU A 36 7.28 3.84 -7.05
N ASN A 37 7.41 3.68 -5.73
CA ASN A 37 8.71 3.74 -5.07
C ASN A 37 9.65 2.58 -5.45
N SER A 38 9.12 1.40 -5.76
CA SER A 38 9.92 0.24 -6.20
C SER A 38 10.06 0.12 -7.71
N ALA A 39 9.39 0.98 -8.48
CA ALA A 39 9.32 0.86 -9.92
C ALA A 39 10.62 1.35 -10.58
N PRO A 40 11.30 0.54 -11.41
CA PRO A 40 12.55 0.94 -12.05
C PRO A 40 12.37 2.15 -12.99
N GLN A 41 11.20 2.29 -13.61
CA GLN A 41 10.86 3.45 -14.43
C GLN A 41 10.72 4.74 -13.62
N ALA A 42 10.24 4.66 -12.37
CA ALA A 42 10.13 5.81 -11.49
C ALA A 42 11.52 6.26 -11.03
N GLU A 43 12.38 5.33 -10.62
CA GLU A 43 13.78 5.63 -10.30
C GLU A 43 14.52 6.27 -11.48
N ALA A 44 14.35 5.72 -12.69
CA ALA A 44 14.97 6.26 -13.90
C ALA A 44 14.44 7.65 -14.27
N ALA A 45 13.17 7.95 -14.00
CA ALA A 45 12.60 9.27 -14.20
C ALA A 45 13.14 10.27 -13.16
N SER A 46 13.18 9.88 -11.89
CA SER A 46 13.75 10.70 -10.80
C SER A 46 15.20 11.07 -11.07
N LYS A 47 16.05 10.11 -11.48
CA LYS A 47 17.46 10.39 -11.84
C LYS A 47 17.60 11.38 -12.99
N ARG A 48 16.74 11.29 -14.02
CA ARG A 48 16.74 12.26 -15.13
C ARG A 48 16.38 13.66 -14.65
N LEU A 49 15.32 13.78 -13.84
CA LEU A 49 14.92 15.06 -13.26
C LEU A 49 16.02 15.65 -12.37
N GLU A 50 16.66 14.84 -11.52
CA GLU A 50 17.79 15.31 -10.71
C GLU A 50 18.93 15.85 -11.58
N GLN A 51 19.28 15.17 -12.67
CA GLN A 51 20.32 15.63 -13.60
C GLN A 51 19.94 16.95 -14.29
N GLU A 52 18.70 17.10 -14.75
CA GLU A 52 18.23 18.31 -15.44
C GLU A 52 18.11 19.52 -14.50
N PHE A 53 17.71 19.28 -13.25
CA PHE A 53 17.41 20.36 -12.30
C PHE A 53 18.56 20.65 -11.31
N ALA A 54 19.53 19.75 -11.14
CA ALA A 54 20.73 19.99 -10.31
C ALA A 54 21.47 21.30 -10.64
N PRO A 55 21.77 21.65 -11.92
CA PRO A 55 22.45 22.91 -12.22
C PRO A 55 21.57 24.13 -11.87
N ARG A 56 20.24 24.03 -12.08
CA ARG A 56 19.30 25.10 -11.73
C ARG A 56 19.26 25.33 -10.22
N GLN A 57 19.21 24.25 -9.45
CA GLN A 57 19.25 24.29 -7.99
C GLN A 57 20.53 24.98 -7.49
N LYS A 58 21.70 24.62 -8.05
CA LYS A 58 22.97 25.25 -7.71
C LYS A 58 22.96 26.75 -8.00
N GLY A 59 22.50 27.16 -9.17
CA GLY A 59 22.38 28.57 -9.54
C GLY A 59 21.48 29.37 -8.58
N LEU A 60 20.34 28.81 -8.18
CA LEU A 60 19.45 29.45 -7.21
C LEU A 60 20.11 29.60 -5.82
N VAL A 61 20.81 28.58 -5.36
CA VAL A 61 21.54 28.63 -4.08
C VAL A 61 22.66 29.67 -4.12
N GLU A 62 23.39 29.78 -5.22
CA GLU A 62 24.44 30.78 -5.41
C GLU A 62 23.87 32.20 -5.44
N ALA A 63 22.77 32.43 -6.17
CA ALA A 63 22.06 33.70 -6.19
C ALA A 63 21.54 34.09 -4.81
N GLN A 64 20.98 33.15 -4.06
CA GLN A 64 20.56 33.40 -2.68
C GLN A 64 21.73 33.83 -1.79
N LYS A 65 22.90 33.18 -1.94
CA LYS A 65 24.12 33.52 -1.20
C LYS A 65 24.71 34.87 -1.60
N SER A 66 24.60 35.28 -2.87
CA SER A 66 25.08 36.59 -3.30
C SER A 66 24.18 37.71 -2.77
N LEU A 67 22.86 37.53 -2.80
CA LEU A 67 21.89 38.47 -2.23
C LEU A 67 22.13 38.67 -0.73
N ARG A 68 22.27 37.59 0.05
CA ARG A 68 22.54 37.70 1.49
C ARG A 68 23.83 38.45 1.79
N ARG A 69 24.89 38.24 0.99
CA ARG A 69 26.16 38.99 1.13
C ARG A 69 26.05 40.47 0.79
N LEU A 70 25.08 40.86 -0.03
CA LEU A 70 24.77 42.26 -0.32
C LEU A 70 23.94 42.89 0.81
N GLU A 71 23.05 42.12 1.45
CA GLU A 71 22.25 42.59 2.60
C GLU A 71 23.08 42.76 3.88
N GLU A 72 24.12 41.95 4.07
CA GLU A 72 25.02 42.00 5.24
C GLU A 72 26.10 43.10 5.15
N LYS A 73 26.18 43.83 4.02
CA LYS A 73 27.08 44.97 3.81
C LYS A 73 26.36 46.30 4.02
#